data_AF-A0A914QJQ8-F1
#
_entry.id   AF-A0A914QJQ8-F1
#
_cell.length_a   1.000
_cell.length_b   1.000
_cell.length_c   1.000
_cell.angle_alpha   90.00
_cell.angle_beta   90.00
_cell.angle_gamma   90.00
#
_symmetry.space_group_name_H-M   'P 1'
#
loop_
_entity.id
_entity.type
_entity.pdbx_description
1 polymer ?
#
loop_
_entity_poly.entity_id
_entity_poly.type
_entity_poly.pdbx_seq_one_letter_code
_entity_poly.pdbx_strand_id
1 'polypeptide(L)'
;MDAAELERVFAKPFVACFDGHNEGVGVLSKHPLRLSHFLFGTRDGQVKIWRLSNKKCLGTIQAHNGPVNGISVDAFVGEIVTTIGKDSQLKHWTDLVIVGESISVWK
;
A
#
# COMPACT_ATOMS: atom_id res chain seq x y z
N MET A 1 -12.46 -33.89 22.65
CA MET A 1 -12.11 -32.54 22.16
C MET A 1 -10.75 -32.18 22.71
N ASP A 2 -9.71 -32.33 21.89
CA ASP A 2 -8.34 -31.98 22.27
C ASP A 2 -7.98 -30.56 21.79
N ALA A 3 -6.85 -30.02 22.26
CA ALA A 3 -6.38 -28.66 21.96
C ALA A 3 -6.29 -28.35 20.44
N ALA A 4 -5.93 -29.33 19.59
CA ALA A 4 -5.85 -29.19 18.14
C ALA A 4 -7.23 -29.04 17.48
N GLU A 5 -8.26 -29.71 18.01
CA GLU A 5 -9.64 -29.48 17.57
C GLU A 5 -10.13 -28.08 17.97
N LEU A 6 -9.69 -27.58 19.12
CA LEU A 6 -10.02 -26.24 19.60
C LEU A 6 -9.43 -25.15 18.68
N GLU A 7 -8.16 -25.27 18.29
CA GLU A 7 -7.52 -24.30 17.39
C GLU A 7 -8.19 -24.25 16.01
N ARG A 8 -8.61 -25.41 15.47
CA ARG A 8 -9.35 -25.46 14.19
C ARG A 8 -10.70 -24.76 14.27
N VAL A 9 -11.40 -24.86 15.40
CA VAL A 9 -12.72 -24.23 15.62
C VAL A 9 -12.58 -22.70 15.75
N PHE A 10 -11.47 -22.21 16.28
CA PHE A 10 -11.24 -20.77 16.49
C PHE A 10 -10.41 -20.08 15.41
N ALA A 11 -9.92 -20.82 14.40
CA ALA A 11 -9.19 -20.25 13.28
C ALA A 11 -10.07 -19.26 12.49
N LYS A 12 -9.85 -17.96 12.74
CA LYS A 12 -10.42 -16.85 11.98
C LYS A 12 -9.30 -16.12 11.24
N PRO A 13 -8.74 -16.73 10.17
CA PRO A 13 -7.57 -16.19 9.48
C PRO A 13 -7.87 -14.87 8.74
N PHE A 14 -9.13 -14.63 8.37
CA PHE A 14 -9.56 -13.41 7.72
C PHE A 14 -9.79 -12.28 8.75
N VAL A 15 -9.01 -11.21 8.63
CA VAL A 15 -9.07 -10.06 9.56
C VAL A 15 -9.78 -8.84 8.92
N ALA A 16 -9.54 -8.56 7.64
CA ALA A 16 -10.09 -7.39 6.96
C ALA A 16 -9.98 -7.47 5.43
N CYS A 17 -10.84 -6.71 4.75
CA CYS A 17 -10.73 -6.31 3.35
C CYS A 17 -10.79 -4.77 3.30
N PHE A 18 -9.99 -4.16 2.41
CA PHE A 18 -9.93 -2.71 2.22
C PHE A 18 -10.48 -2.39 0.83
N ASP A 19 -11.58 -1.64 0.79
CA ASP A 19 -12.28 -1.28 -0.43
C ASP A 19 -11.83 0.10 -0.96
N GLY A 20 -12.12 0.41 -2.23
CA GLY A 20 -11.82 1.71 -2.85
C GLY A 20 -10.78 1.66 -3.97
N HIS A 21 -10.42 0.47 -4.44
CA HIS A 21 -9.67 0.27 -5.67
C HIS A 21 -10.65 0.02 -6.82
N ASN A 22 -10.60 0.84 -7.88
CA ASN A 22 -11.50 0.68 -9.03
C ASN A 22 -11.04 -0.42 -9.99
N GLU A 23 -9.80 -0.86 -9.87
CA GLU A 23 -9.16 -1.84 -10.73
C GLU A 23 -8.31 -2.81 -9.92
N GLY A 24 -7.97 -3.94 -10.54
CA GLY A 24 -7.17 -4.98 -9.90
C GLY A 24 -5.84 -4.46 -9.34
N VAL A 25 -5.53 -4.83 -8.10
CA VAL A 25 -4.24 -4.55 -7.46
C VAL A 25 -3.19 -5.48 -8.04
N GLY A 26 -2.15 -4.91 -8.65
CA GLY A 26 -1.05 -5.65 -9.28
C GLY A 26 0.20 -5.78 -8.40
N VAL A 27 0.39 -4.85 -7.46
CA VAL A 27 1.60 -4.78 -6.63
C VAL A 27 1.29 -4.26 -5.24
N LEU A 28 2.04 -4.76 -4.26
CA LEU A 28 1.98 -4.38 -2.85
C LEU A 28 3.39 -4.11 -2.32
N SER A 29 3.53 -3.08 -1.50
CA SER A 29 4.76 -2.78 -0.77
C SER A 29 4.45 -2.36 0.66
N LYS A 30 5.18 -2.93 1.63
CA LYS A 30 5.10 -2.53 3.04
C LYS A 30 6.04 -1.36 3.27
N HIS A 31 5.61 -0.40 4.07
CA HIS A 31 6.52 0.63 4.57
C HIS A 31 7.55 0.02 5.57
N PRO A 32 8.86 0.16 5.34
CA PRO A 32 9.89 -0.52 6.14
C PRO A 32 9.91 -0.06 7.60
N LEU A 33 9.75 1.25 7.83
CA LEU A 33 9.79 1.84 9.18
C LEU A 33 8.43 1.97 9.89
N ARG A 34 7.31 1.70 9.20
CA ARG A 34 5.95 1.93 9.74
C ARG A 34 5.08 0.69 9.57
N LEU A 35 4.88 -0.05 10.65
CA LEU A 35 4.23 -1.37 10.62
C LEU A 35 2.83 -1.40 10.03
N SER A 36 2.05 -0.35 10.27
CA SER A 36 0.65 -0.26 9.82
C SER A 36 0.47 0.37 8.45
N HIS A 37 1.54 0.74 7.73
CA HIS A 37 1.45 1.46 6.47
C HIS A 37 1.84 0.57 5.28
N PHE A 38 0.97 0.56 4.27
CA PHE A 38 1.13 -0.24 3.07
C PHE A 38 0.78 0.58 1.83
N LEU A 39 1.48 0.30 0.74
CA LEU A 39 1.28 0.91 -0.56
C LEU A 39 0.80 -0.16 -1.54
N PHE A 40 -0.22 0.18 -2.32
CA PHE A 40 -0.87 -0.71 -3.28
C PHE A 40 -0.90 -0.04 -4.64
N GLY A 41 -0.43 -0.73 -5.68
CA GLY A 41 -0.48 -0.28 -7.06
C GLY A 41 -1.57 -1.00 -7.86
N THR A 42 -2.33 -0.25 -8.63
CA THR A 42 -3.46 -0.75 -9.43
C THR A 42 -3.14 -0.80 -10.93
N ARG A 43 -3.97 -1.53 -11.69
CA ARG A 43 -3.84 -1.64 -13.16
C ARG A 43 -4.11 -0.34 -13.92
N ASP A 44 -4.81 0.62 -13.33
CA ASP A 44 -5.03 1.96 -13.90
C ASP A 44 -3.90 2.97 -13.60
N GLY A 45 -2.84 2.54 -12.90
CA GLY A 45 -1.68 3.38 -12.61
C GLY A 45 -1.78 4.21 -11.33
N GLN A 46 -2.82 3.99 -10.52
CA GLN A 46 -2.91 4.60 -9.20
C GLN A 46 -2.05 3.86 -8.17
N VAL A 47 -1.49 4.62 -7.23
CA VAL A 47 -0.88 4.11 -6.01
C VAL A 47 -1.67 4.62 -4.82
N LYS A 48 -2.21 3.70 -4.00
CA LYS A 48 -2.93 4.04 -2.78
C LYS A 48 -2.09 3.71 -1.56
N ILE A 49 -2.21 4.55 -0.54
CA ILE A 49 -1.47 4.41 0.71
C ILE A 49 -2.48 4.18 1.81
N TRP A 50 -2.32 3.07 2.51
CA TRP A 50 -3.27 2.60 3.50
C TRP A 50 -2.65 2.51 4.87
N ARG A 51 -3.47 2.80 5.88
CA ARG A 51 -3.20 2.50 7.28
C ARG A 51 -4.07 1.34 7.72
N LEU A 52 -3.43 0.22 8.09
CA LEU A 52 -4.12 -0.98 8.54
C LEU A 52 -4.76 -0.81 9.92
N SER A 53 -4.18 0.00 10.81
CA SER A 53 -4.66 0.11 12.20
C SER A 53 -6.07 0.66 12.32
N ASN A 54 -6.46 1.57 11.43
CA ASN A 54 -7.81 2.14 11.38
C ASN A 54 -8.52 1.89 10.04
N LYS A 55 -7.95 1.03 9.19
CA LYS A 55 -8.49 0.66 7.88
C LYS A 55 -8.83 1.86 7.00
N LYS A 56 -7.99 2.90 7.00
CA LYS A 56 -8.19 4.12 6.20
C LYS A 56 -7.20 4.22 5.04
N CYS A 57 -7.71 4.67 3.89
CA CYS A 57 -6.89 5.15 2.79
C CYS A 57 -6.40 6.55 3.15
N LEU A 58 -5.09 6.70 3.35
CA LEU A 58 -4.45 7.97 3.67
C LEU A 58 -4.32 8.87 2.45
N GLY A 59 -4.30 8.27 1.26
CA GLY A 59 -4.47 8.99 0.01
C GLY A 59 -4.16 8.14 -1.22
N THR A 60 -4.31 8.76 -2.38
CA THR A 60 -4.20 8.12 -3.69
C THR A 60 -3.46 9.03 -4.64
N ILE A 61 -2.54 8.47 -5.41
CA ILE A 61 -1.67 9.19 -6.34
C ILE A 61 -1.81 8.56 -7.71
N GLN A 62 -2.07 9.37 -8.74
CA GLN A 62 -1.96 8.91 -10.13
C GLN A 62 -0.48 8.85 -10.49
N ALA A 63 0.15 7.70 -10.26
CA ALA A 63 1.58 7.54 -10.46
C ALA A 63 1.91 7.31 -11.94
N HIS A 64 1.20 6.43 -12.64
CA HIS A 64 1.54 6.02 -14.01
C HIS A 64 0.34 6.10 -14.96
N ASN A 65 0.60 6.12 -16.28
CA ASN A 65 -0.44 5.92 -17.29
C ASN A 65 -0.52 4.43 -17.67
N GLY A 66 -1.30 3.67 -16.89
CA GLY A 66 -1.40 2.21 -17.00
C GLY A 66 -0.76 1.49 -15.81
N PRO A 67 -0.70 0.14 -15.83
CA PRO A 67 -0.41 -0.66 -14.64
C PRO A 67 0.88 -0.28 -13.93
N VAL A 68 0.79 -0.13 -12.60
CA VAL A 68 1.96 -0.04 -11.74
C VAL A 68 2.55 -1.45 -11.61
N ASN A 69 3.82 -1.60 -11.99
CA ASN A 69 4.51 -2.89 -12.00
C ASN A 69 5.43 -3.07 -10.78
N GLY A 70 5.80 -1.98 -10.10
CA GLY A 70 6.69 -2.04 -8.96
C GLY A 70 6.56 -0.81 -8.06
N ILE A 71 6.68 -1.04 -6.75
CA ILE A 71 6.70 -0.02 -5.71
C ILE A 71 7.80 -0.37 -4.72
N SER A 72 8.70 0.57 -4.45
CA SER A 72 9.72 0.46 -3.42
C SER A 72 9.65 1.68 -2.51
N VAL A 73 9.82 1.47 -1.22
CA VAL A 73 9.95 2.54 -0.22
C VAL A 73 11.37 2.49 0.30
N ASP A 74 12.01 3.65 0.38
CA ASP A 74 13.35 3.76 0.97
C ASP A 74 13.37 3.21 2.39
N ALA A 75 14.37 2.42 2.72
CA ALA A 75 14.49 1.77 4.01
C ALA A 75 15.14 2.66 5.08
N PHE A 76 15.86 3.71 4.68
CA PHE A 76 16.64 4.53 5.59
C PHE A 76 15.80 5.65 6.23
N VAL A 77 15.14 6.47 5.40
CA VAL A 77 14.25 7.56 5.81
C VAL A 77 12.79 7.13 5.82
N GLY A 78 12.39 6.27 4.87
CA GLY A 78 11.00 5.82 4.76
C GLY A 78 10.03 6.81 4.10
N GLU A 79 10.51 7.97 3.67
CA GLU A 79 9.66 9.02 3.08
C GLU A 79 9.76 9.06 1.55
N ILE A 80 10.76 8.37 1.01
CA ILE A 80 11.02 8.30 -0.41
C ILE A 80 10.37 7.05 -0.98
N VAL A 81 9.56 7.23 -2.03
CA VAL A 81 8.91 6.13 -2.75
C VAL A 81 9.40 6.13 -4.18
N THR A 82 9.63 4.95 -4.75
CA THR A 82 9.93 4.77 -6.17
C THR A 82 8.89 3.85 -6.79
N THR A 83 8.35 4.26 -7.94
CA THR A 83 7.34 3.50 -8.68
C THR A 83 7.78 3.30 -10.12
N ILE A 84 7.43 2.15 -10.68
CA ILE A 84 7.62 1.83 -12.11
C ILE A 84 6.31 1.34 -12.71
N GLY A 85 6.07 1.67 -13.97
CA GLY A 85 4.81 1.36 -14.63
C GLY A 85 4.94 0.98 -16.11
N LYS A 86 3.79 0.64 -16.71
CA LYS A 86 3.68 0.32 -18.15
C LYS A 86 4.02 1.50 -19.06
N ASP A 87 3.94 2.73 -18.56
CA ASP A 87 4.32 3.95 -19.28
C ASP A 87 5.83 4.09 -19.52
N SER A 88 6.63 3.06 -19.20
CA SER A 88 8.08 3.02 -19.33
C SER A 88 8.78 4.12 -18.51
N GLN A 89 8.13 4.61 -17.46
CA GLN A 89 8.70 5.61 -16.56
C GLN A 89 9.03 4.98 -15.20
N LEU A 90 10.14 5.44 -14.64
CA LEU A 90 10.44 5.34 -13.21
C LEU A 90 10.17 6.70 -12.60
N LYS A 91 9.35 6.74 -11.55
CA LYS A 91 9.03 7.98 -10.83
C LYS A 91 9.52 7.86 -9.41
N HIS A 92 10.17 8.92 -8.95
CA HIS A 92 10.75 9.03 -7.63
C HIS A 92 10.01 10.15 -6.88
N TRP A 93 9.53 9.83 -5.69
CA TRP A 93 8.63 10.66 -4.90
C TRP A 93 9.32 10.98 -3.57
N THR A 94 9.76 12.21 -3.38
CA THR A 94 10.49 12.64 -2.17
C THR A 94 9.57 13.21 -1.10
N ASP A 95 8.45 13.80 -1.50
CA ASP A 95 7.57 14.52 -0.56
C ASP A 95 6.39 13.66 -0.09
N LEU A 96 6.51 12.33 -0.19
CA LEU A 96 5.49 11.39 0.20
C LEU A 96 5.54 11.14 1.72
N VAL A 97 5.47 12.23 2.47
CA VAL A 97 5.51 12.20 3.92
C VAL A 97 4.13 11.80 4.41
N ILE A 98 4.06 10.63 5.01
CA ILE A 98 2.89 10.23 5.78
C ILE A 98 2.96 11.01 7.11
N VAL A 99 2.18 12.08 7.28
CA VAL A 99 2.13 12.84 8.54
C VAL A 99 0.76 12.64 9.17
N GLY A 100 0.71 12.12 10.40
CA GLY A 100 -0.56 12.06 11.14
C GLY A 100 -1.61 11.19 10.44
N GLU A 101 -2.70 11.76 9.92
CA GLU A 101 -3.79 11.03 9.23
C GLU A 101 -3.84 11.22 7.70
N SER A 102 -2.92 11.99 7.11
CA SER A 102 -2.98 12.36 5.69
C SER A 102 -1.63 12.16 4.99
N ILE A 103 -1.68 11.99 3.67
CA ILE A 103 -0.51 12.19 2.82
C ILE A 103 -0.57 13.60 2.22
N SER A 104 0.55 14.31 2.21
CA SER A 104 0.73 15.47 1.34
C SER A 104 1.56 15.05 0.14
N VAL A 105 1.15 15.42 -1.06
CA VAL A 105 1.98 15.28 -2.27
C VAL A 105 2.01 16.65 -2.91
N TRP A 106 3.15 17.33 -2.82
CA TRP A 106 3.34 18.61 -3.49
C TRP A 106 3.91 18.34 -4.89
N LYS A 107 3.44 19.10 -5.87
CA LYS A 107 3.90 19.07 -7.27
C LYS A 107 4.97 20.11 -7.49
#